data_AF-X0Z3A1-F1
#
_entry.id   AF-X0Z3A1-F1
#
_cell.length_a   1.000
_cell.length_b   1.000
_cell.length_c   1.000
_cell.angle_alpha   90.00
_cell.angle_beta   90.00
_cell.angle_gamma   90.00
#
_symmetry.space_group_name_H-M   'P 1'
#
loop_
_entity.id
_entity.type
_entity.pdbx_description
1 polymer ?
#
loop_
_entity_poly.entity_id
_entity_poly.type
_entity_poly.pdbx_seq_one_letter_code
_entity_poly.pdbx_strand_id
1 'polypeptide(L)'
;MLSRQTEQFNLSCREVEELLIPLFDADFQQGIETLAKNSFNLIEKAKSLYSQAENLLLEKLGLKGFQAKYELSYTANLSKAFGVHRIDAEYFQTTYDSFMGCLKEHSKIAKIKEFILDFQKLKALYEPKVGDFLLTKDVMPGIAYVVKKPVEGIAAGSILILKINENKINKEYLALCINSIIGKLQLKRDGVGLAITHWRPEQIKNLQVPILYKKVQQEISSLIEQSHETKQRARELWEETKRKVEKAIENEIRK
;
A
#
# COMPACT_ATOMS: atom_id res chain seq x y z
N MET A 1 28.69 -38.34 2.89
CA MET A 1 27.23 -38.57 2.89
C MET A 1 26.70 -38.15 4.25
N LEU A 2 25.83 -37.15 4.33
CA LEU A 2 24.77 -36.97 5.32
C LEU A 2 24.00 -35.70 4.93
N SER A 3 23.27 -35.78 3.82
CA SER A 3 22.29 -34.77 3.43
C SER A 3 21.17 -34.75 4.47
N ARG A 4 20.89 -33.59 5.06
CA ARG A 4 19.58 -33.37 5.69
C ARG A 4 18.64 -32.82 4.63
N GLN A 5 17.81 -33.71 4.08
CA GLN A 5 16.59 -33.34 3.39
C GLN A 5 15.59 -32.88 4.46
N THR A 6 15.60 -31.59 4.78
CA THR A 6 14.48 -30.93 5.45
C THR A 6 14.26 -29.62 4.73
N GLU A 7 13.12 -29.48 4.06
CA GLU A 7 12.67 -28.28 3.33
C GLU A 7 12.32 -27.10 4.26
N GLN A 8 13.00 -27.02 5.41
CA GLN A 8 12.83 -25.95 6.39
C GLN A 8 14.19 -25.27 6.57
N PHE A 9 14.35 -24.10 5.95
CA PHE A 9 15.50 -23.24 6.15
C PHE A 9 15.46 -22.70 7.59
N ASN A 10 16.17 -23.36 8.50
CA ASN A 10 16.37 -22.89 9.87
C ASN A 10 17.86 -22.59 10.05
N LEU A 11 18.20 -21.39 10.55
CA LEU A 11 19.55 -21.13 11.08
C LEU A 11 19.70 -21.89 12.39
N SER A 12 20.68 -22.79 12.49
CA SER A 12 21.02 -23.45 13.75
C SER A 12 21.80 -22.50 14.65
N CYS A 13 21.65 -22.64 15.98
CA CYS A 13 22.39 -21.80 16.93
C CYS A 13 23.91 -21.97 16.79
N ARG A 14 24.39 -23.17 16.41
CA ARG A 14 25.80 -23.42 16.13
C ARG A 14 26.31 -22.62 14.93
N GLU A 15 25.52 -22.51 13.86
CA GLU A 15 25.88 -21.68 12.70
C GLU A 15 25.91 -20.19 13.03
N VAL A 16 25.07 -19.73 13.98
CA VAL A 16 25.10 -18.34 14.47
C VAL A 16 26.33 -18.09 15.35
N GLU A 17 26.71 -19.05 16.20
CA GLU A 17 27.92 -18.96 17.05
C GLU A 17 29.20 -18.90 16.21
N GLU A 18 29.23 -19.57 15.06
CA GLU A 18 30.37 -19.57 14.13
C GLU A 18 30.39 -18.35 13.20
N LEU A 19 29.41 -17.44 13.28
CA LEU A 19 29.36 -16.25 12.43
C LEU A 19 30.44 -15.25 12.82
N LEU A 20 31.43 -15.09 11.95
CA LEU A 20 32.47 -14.08 12.13
C LEU A 20 31.90 -12.67 11.93
N ILE A 21 32.06 -11.83 12.97
CA ILE A 21 31.68 -10.42 12.94
C ILE A 21 32.91 -9.54 13.18
N PRO A 22 33.07 -8.42 12.44
CA PRO A 22 34.17 -7.50 12.66
C PRO A 22 33.99 -6.74 13.99
N LEU A 23 35.07 -6.67 14.78
CA LEU A 23 35.10 -5.90 16.02
C LEU A 23 35.79 -4.55 15.77
N PHE A 24 35.00 -3.48 15.80
CA PHE A 24 35.47 -2.10 15.66
C PHE A 24 35.69 -1.43 17.01
N ASP A 25 36.29 -0.25 17.03
CA ASP A 25 36.42 0.56 18.25
C ASP A 25 35.07 1.04 18.78
N ALA A 26 35.01 1.36 20.07
CA ALA A 26 33.78 1.73 20.77
C ALA A 26 33.12 3.01 20.18
N ASP A 27 33.92 3.98 19.76
CA ASP A 27 33.43 5.23 19.21
C ASP A 27 32.72 4.99 17.86
N PHE A 28 33.32 4.14 17.00
CA PHE A 28 32.69 3.71 15.75
C PHE A 28 31.40 2.94 16.01
N GLN A 29 31.40 1.96 16.92
CA GLN A 29 30.21 1.19 17.27
C GLN A 29 29.07 2.09 17.75
N GLN A 30 29.35 3.05 18.64
CA GLN A 30 28.36 3.98 19.16
C GLN A 30 27.82 4.93 18.08
N GLY A 31 28.69 5.36 17.14
CA GLY A 31 28.29 6.14 15.99
C GLY A 31 27.29 5.41 15.09
N ILE A 32 27.57 4.13 14.78
CA ILE A 32 26.66 3.27 14.01
C ILE A 32 25.36 3.00 14.75
N GLU A 33 25.42 2.71 16.05
CA GLU A 33 24.25 2.50 16.90
C GLU A 33 23.30 3.71 16.86
N THR A 34 23.85 4.91 16.99
CA THR A 34 23.09 6.16 16.96
C THR A 34 22.38 6.35 15.61
N LEU A 35 23.08 6.13 14.50
CA LEU A 35 22.50 6.24 13.16
C LEU A 35 21.39 5.21 12.93
N ALA A 36 21.61 3.96 13.34
CA ALA A 36 20.63 2.89 13.22
C ALA A 36 19.36 3.18 14.05
N LYS A 37 19.53 3.62 15.31
CA LYS A 37 18.42 4.04 16.18
C LYS A 37 17.63 5.20 15.57
N ASN A 38 18.31 6.21 15.03
CA ASN A 38 17.65 7.34 14.36
C ASN A 38 16.85 6.91 13.13
N SER A 39 17.41 6.02 12.29
CA SER A 39 16.69 5.46 11.15
C SER A 39 15.42 4.71 11.60
N PHE A 40 15.53 3.87 12.63
CA PHE A 40 14.39 3.13 13.17
C PHE A 40 13.30 4.05 13.73
N ASN A 41 13.68 5.08 14.49
CA ASN A 41 12.74 6.07 15.02
C ASN A 41 11.98 6.81 13.91
N LEU A 42 12.65 7.15 12.80
CA LEU A 42 12.00 7.76 11.65
C LEU A 42 11.03 6.79 10.96
N ILE A 43 11.36 5.50 10.88
CA ILE A 43 10.43 4.47 10.35
C ILE A 43 9.16 4.40 11.20
N GLU A 44 9.30 4.36 12.52
CA GLU A 44 8.15 4.34 13.43
C GLU A 44 7.31 5.61 13.34
N LYS A 45 7.97 6.78 13.26
CA LYS A 45 7.28 8.06 13.03
C LYS A 45 6.51 8.06 11.70
N ALA A 46 7.10 7.54 10.62
CA ALA A 46 6.43 7.44 9.33
C ALA A 46 5.20 6.54 9.39
N LYS A 47 5.28 5.38 10.05
CA LYS A 47 4.13 4.49 10.29
C LYS A 47 3.03 5.20 11.07
N SER A 48 3.39 5.93 12.12
CA SER A 48 2.45 6.71 12.93
C SER A 48 1.73 7.77 12.09
N LEU A 49 2.45 8.56 11.29
CA LEU A 49 1.86 9.60 10.43
C LEU A 49 0.87 9.01 9.41
N TYR A 50 1.21 7.89 8.79
CA TYR A 50 0.30 7.21 7.85
C TYR A 50 -0.94 6.68 8.56
N SER A 51 -0.77 6.09 9.76
CA SER A 51 -1.89 5.63 10.58
C SER A 51 -2.80 6.78 11.02
N GLN A 52 -2.24 7.95 11.34
CA GLN A 52 -3.02 9.15 11.64
C GLN A 52 -3.87 9.59 10.45
N ALA A 53 -3.31 9.57 9.22
CA ALA A 53 -4.05 9.88 8.01
C ALA A 53 -5.21 8.90 7.77
N GLU A 54 -4.96 7.60 7.94
CA GLU A 54 -5.99 6.56 7.83
C GLU A 54 -7.08 6.72 8.89
N ASN A 55 -6.72 6.96 10.15
CA ASN A 55 -7.68 7.18 11.23
C ASN A 55 -8.55 8.41 10.98
N LEU A 56 -7.96 9.51 10.50
CA LEU A 56 -8.69 10.72 10.14
C LEU A 56 -9.69 10.44 9.02
N LEU A 57 -9.29 9.71 7.97
CA LEU A 57 -10.18 9.28 6.90
C LEU A 57 -11.37 8.47 7.44
N LEU A 58 -11.09 7.42 8.24
CA LEU A 58 -12.12 6.52 8.75
C LEU A 58 -13.06 7.24 9.72
N GLU A 59 -12.55 8.15 10.56
CA GLU A 59 -13.37 8.94 11.46
C GLU A 59 -14.32 9.86 10.71
N LYS A 60 -13.85 10.57 9.67
CA LYS A 60 -14.70 11.44 8.85
C LYS A 60 -15.77 10.70 8.06
N LEU A 61 -15.59 9.39 7.86
CA LEU A 61 -16.52 8.53 7.15
C LEU A 61 -17.41 7.69 8.07
N GLY A 62 -17.28 7.83 9.40
CA GLY A 62 -18.04 7.02 10.36
C GLY A 62 -17.63 5.54 10.41
N LEU A 63 -16.47 5.20 9.83
CA LEU A 63 -15.97 3.82 9.70
C LEU A 63 -15.00 3.41 10.82
N LYS A 64 -14.83 4.25 11.84
CA LYS A 64 -13.91 3.97 12.96
C LYS A 64 -14.42 2.74 13.73
N GLY A 65 -13.62 1.68 13.76
CA GLY A 65 -13.99 0.41 14.38
C GLY A 65 -14.92 -0.48 13.56
N PHE A 66 -15.16 -0.15 12.28
CA PHE A 66 -15.92 -1.03 11.39
C PHE A 66 -15.20 -2.38 11.25
N GLN A 67 -15.88 -3.46 11.61
CA GLN A 67 -15.39 -4.82 11.44
C GLN A 67 -16.27 -5.56 10.45
N ALA A 68 -15.64 -6.10 9.40
CA ALA A 68 -16.34 -6.94 8.45
C ALA A 68 -16.80 -8.23 9.14
N LYS A 69 -18.11 -8.41 9.27
CA LYS A 69 -18.70 -9.63 9.83
C LYS A 69 -19.00 -10.59 8.69
N TYR A 70 -18.27 -11.70 8.63
CA TYR A 70 -18.55 -12.76 7.68
C TYR A 70 -19.67 -13.64 8.22
N GLU A 71 -20.80 -13.68 7.53
CA GLU A 71 -21.91 -14.58 7.86
C GLU A 71 -21.80 -15.85 7.02
N LEU A 72 -21.98 -17.02 7.66
CA LEU A 72 -21.93 -18.32 6.99
C LEU A 72 -23.10 -18.54 6.04
N SER A 73 -24.24 -17.88 6.29
CA SER A 73 -25.43 -17.93 5.44
C SER A 73 -26.18 -16.60 5.49
N TYR A 74 -26.77 -16.23 4.35
CA TYR A 74 -27.66 -15.07 4.20
C TYR A 74 -28.52 -15.26 2.94
N THR A 75 -29.56 -14.45 2.82
CA THR A 75 -30.48 -14.50 1.69
C THR A 75 -30.21 -13.34 0.73
N ALA A 76 -29.90 -13.66 -0.51
CA ALA A 76 -29.84 -12.69 -1.61
C ALA A 76 -31.07 -12.83 -2.50
N ASN A 77 -31.66 -11.70 -2.93
CA ASN A 77 -32.79 -11.73 -3.85
C ASN A 77 -32.30 -12.11 -5.26
N LEU A 78 -33.02 -13.02 -5.91
CA LEU A 78 -32.69 -13.48 -7.26
C LEU A 78 -32.63 -12.33 -8.29
N SER A 79 -33.46 -11.31 -8.16
CA SER A 79 -33.40 -10.11 -9.01
C SER A 79 -32.07 -9.35 -8.90
N LYS A 80 -31.48 -9.29 -7.69
CA LYS A 80 -30.15 -8.70 -7.48
C LYS A 80 -29.08 -9.52 -8.20
N ALA A 81 -29.16 -10.85 -8.10
CA ALA A 81 -28.22 -11.76 -8.75
C ALA A 81 -28.23 -11.62 -10.28
N PHE A 82 -29.43 -11.58 -10.87
CA PHE A 82 -29.58 -11.31 -12.31
C PHE A 82 -29.05 -9.93 -12.71
N GLY A 83 -29.25 -8.90 -11.89
CA GLY A 83 -28.80 -7.54 -12.19
C GLY A 83 -27.27 -7.36 -12.21
N VAL A 84 -26.53 -8.16 -11.45
CA VAL A 84 -25.04 -8.12 -11.43
C VAL A 84 -24.40 -9.28 -12.20
N HIS A 85 -25.20 -10.16 -12.78
CA HIS A 85 -24.76 -11.38 -13.47
C HIS A 85 -23.81 -12.25 -12.63
N ARG A 86 -24.08 -12.35 -11.31
CA ARG A 86 -23.31 -13.15 -10.35
C ARG A 86 -24.24 -13.90 -9.40
N ILE A 87 -23.80 -15.07 -8.96
CA ILE A 87 -24.52 -15.94 -8.00
C ILE A 87 -23.62 -16.46 -6.88
N ASP A 88 -22.34 -16.11 -6.88
CA ASP A 88 -21.39 -16.52 -5.84
C ASP A 88 -21.74 -15.85 -4.51
N ALA A 89 -21.58 -16.61 -3.42
CA ALA A 89 -21.94 -16.16 -2.09
C ALA A 89 -21.17 -14.87 -1.78
N GLU A 90 -19.85 -14.90 -1.86
CA GLU A 90 -18.94 -13.85 -1.40
C GLU A 90 -19.35 -12.44 -1.83
N TYR A 91 -19.83 -12.27 -3.07
CA TYR A 91 -20.31 -10.99 -3.59
C TYR A 91 -21.50 -10.39 -2.82
N PHE A 92 -22.40 -11.24 -2.32
CA PHE A 92 -23.66 -10.85 -1.70
C PHE A 92 -23.63 -10.79 -0.17
N GLN A 93 -22.44 -10.84 0.45
CA GLN A 93 -22.36 -10.73 1.91
C GLN A 93 -22.96 -9.41 2.42
N THR A 94 -23.73 -9.52 3.51
CA THR A 94 -24.42 -8.42 4.19
C THR A 94 -23.45 -7.34 4.69
N THR A 95 -22.20 -7.72 5.03
CA THR A 95 -21.16 -6.78 5.44
C THR A 95 -20.88 -5.69 4.40
N TYR A 96 -21.01 -5.97 3.10
CA TYR A 96 -20.78 -4.98 2.07
C TYR A 96 -21.91 -3.97 1.97
N ASP A 97 -23.16 -4.42 2.12
CA ASP A 97 -24.31 -3.54 2.07
C ASP A 97 -24.33 -2.62 3.31
N SER A 98 -23.99 -3.14 4.49
CA SER A 98 -23.80 -2.35 5.72
C SER A 98 -22.67 -1.30 5.57
N PHE A 99 -21.52 -1.75 5.06
CA PHE A 99 -20.37 -0.87 4.78
C PHE A 99 -20.74 0.28 3.82
N MET A 100 -21.40 -0.05 2.71
CA MET A 100 -21.81 0.93 1.72
C MET A 100 -22.93 1.86 2.24
N GLY A 101 -23.77 1.39 3.16
CA GLY A 101 -24.75 2.22 3.86
C GLY A 101 -24.07 3.32 4.67
N CYS A 102 -23.15 2.93 5.57
CA CYS A 102 -22.38 3.86 6.39
C CYS A 102 -21.64 4.92 5.55
N LEU A 103 -20.97 4.52 4.47
CA LEU A 103 -20.29 5.46 3.58
C LEU A 103 -21.23 6.52 2.96
N LYS A 104 -22.45 6.12 2.59
CA LYS A 104 -23.44 7.02 1.96
C LYS A 104 -24.05 8.01 2.95
N GLU A 105 -24.13 7.65 4.23
CA GLU A 105 -24.65 8.53 5.29
C GLU A 105 -23.67 9.68 5.59
N HIS A 106 -22.37 9.40 5.56
CA HIS A 106 -21.34 10.36 5.95
C HIS A 106 -20.70 11.14 4.80
N SER A 107 -20.87 10.70 3.55
CA SER A 107 -20.21 11.35 2.41
C SER A 107 -20.93 11.16 1.09
N LYS A 108 -20.70 12.10 0.16
CA LYS A 108 -21.06 11.90 -1.23
C LYS A 108 -20.10 10.89 -1.85
N ILE A 109 -20.64 9.91 -2.57
CA ILE A 109 -19.85 8.88 -3.25
C ILE A 109 -19.82 9.18 -4.75
N ALA A 110 -18.65 9.09 -5.35
CA ALA A 110 -18.47 9.16 -6.81
C ALA A 110 -17.68 7.95 -7.31
N LYS A 111 -17.78 7.67 -8.60
CA LYS A 111 -16.99 6.62 -9.23
C LYS A 111 -15.60 7.15 -9.58
N ILE A 112 -14.56 6.33 -9.44
CA ILE A 112 -13.19 6.77 -9.76
C ILE A 112 -13.04 7.26 -11.21
N LYS A 113 -13.84 6.73 -12.15
CA LYS A 113 -13.86 7.20 -13.55
C LYS A 113 -14.13 8.70 -13.69
N GLU A 114 -14.77 9.33 -12.71
CA GLU A 114 -15.05 10.77 -12.71
C GLU A 114 -13.81 11.62 -12.45
N PHE A 115 -12.78 11.00 -11.86
CA PHE A 115 -11.49 11.61 -11.52
C PHE A 115 -10.38 11.24 -12.50
N ILE A 116 -10.55 10.16 -13.27
CA ILE A 116 -9.57 9.70 -14.24
C ILE A 116 -9.78 10.48 -15.55
N LEU A 117 -8.75 11.22 -15.97
CA LEU A 117 -8.72 11.92 -17.26
C LEU A 117 -8.41 10.96 -18.41
N ASP A 118 -7.54 9.99 -18.15
CA ASP A 118 -7.13 9.00 -19.15
C ASP A 118 -6.70 7.70 -18.47
N PHE A 119 -7.05 6.59 -19.12
CA PHE A 119 -6.44 5.29 -18.88
C PHE A 119 -5.39 5.14 -19.96
N GLN A 120 -4.11 5.26 -19.62
CA GLN A 120 -3.08 5.02 -20.64
C GLN A 120 -3.13 3.55 -21.06
N LYS A 121 -3.72 3.33 -22.24
CA LYS A 121 -3.70 2.04 -22.92
C LYS A 121 -2.24 1.70 -23.22
N LEU A 122 -1.84 0.52 -22.75
CA LEU A 122 -0.62 -0.21 -23.04
C LEU A 122 0.04 0.27 -24.35
N LYS A 123 1.11 1.05 -24.20
CA LYS A 123 2.07 1.39 -25.24
C LYS A 123 3.43 0.97 -24.67
N ALA A 124 4.30 0.48 -25.56
CA ALA A 124 5.36 -0.47 -25.22
C ALA A 124 6.47 0.01 -24.26
N LEU A 125 6.50 1.27 -23.85
CA LEU A 125 7.54 1.88 -23.00
C LEU A 125 6.89 2.95 -22.11
N TYR A 126 6.56 2.62 -20.86
CA TYR A 126 6.06 3.60 -19.88
C TYR A 126 6.94 3.62 -18.64
N GLU A 127 7.87 4.56 -18.65
CA GLU A 127 8.63 4.96 -17.47
C GLU A 127 7.76 5.84 -16.56
N PRO A 128 7.50 5.44 -15.30
CA PRO A 128 6.75 6.24 -14.35
C PRO A 128 7.45 7.57 -14.06
N LYS A 129 6.72 8.68 -14.19
CA LYS A 129 7.24 10.02 -13.90
C LYS A 129 6.81 10.48 -12.52
N VAL A 130 7.58 11.38 -11.93
CA VAL A 130 7.20 12.05 -10.68
C VAL A 130 5.83 12.70 -10.84
N GLY A 131 4.92 12.40 -9.90
CA GLY A 131 3.53 12.86 -9.91
C GLY A 131 2.55 11.94 -10.61
N ASP A 132 3.01 10.87 -11.27
CA ASP A 132 2.12 9.84 -11.82
C ASP A 132 1.44 9.04 -10.71
N PHE A 133 0.20 8.61 -10.97
CA PHE A 133 -0.57 7.77 -10.06
C PHE A 133 -0.49 6.31 -10.54
N LEU A 134 0.14 5.46 -9.75
CA LEU A 134 0.28 4.03 -10.01
C LEU A 134 -0.82 3.25 -9.31
N LEU A 135 -1.38 2.26 -10.00
CA LEU A 135 -2.37 1.34 -9.45
C LEU A 135 -2.05 -0.09 -9.87
N THR A 136 -1.84 -0.98 -8.90
CA THR A 136 -1.62 -2.41 -9.17
C THR A 136 -2.95 -3.10 -9.48
N LYS A 137 -3.01 -3.82 -10.61
CA LYS A 137 -4.22 -4.53 -11.07
C LYS A 137 -4.13 -6.06 -11.02
N ASP A 138 -2.93 -6.64 -10.98
CA ASP A 138 -2.72 -8.09 -10.93
C ASP A 138 -1.91 -8.49 -9.68
N VAL A 139 -2.01 -9.76 -9.27
CA VAL A 139 -1.28 -10.40 -8.16
C VAL A 139 -1.66 -9.86 -6.77
N MET A 140 -1.46 -8.56 -6.55
CA MET A 140 -1.93 -7.82 -5.36
C MET A 140 -2.69 -6.58 -5.82
N PRO A 141 -3.92 -6.75 -6.36
CA PRO A 141 -4.72 -5.64 -6.83
C PRO A 141 -5.06 -4.69 -5.67
N GLY A 142 -5.13 -3.39 -5.96
CA GLY A 142 -5.57 -2.39 -4.99
C GLY A 142 -4.49 -1.63 -4.25
N ILE A 143 -3.24 -1.70 -4.71
CA ILE A 143 -2.18 -0.85 -4.19
C ILE A 143 -2.09 0.39 -5.09
N ALA A 144 -2.31 1.56 -4.49
CA ALA A 144 -2.21 2.86 -5.13
C ALA A 144 -1.01 3.65 -4.58
N TYR A 145 -0.27 4.32 -5.46
CA TYR A 145 0.90 5.10 -5.09
C TYR A 145 1.12 6.29 -6.01
N VAL A 146 1.54 7.42 -5.45
CA VAL A 146 1.95 8.60 -6.23
C VAL A 146 3.47 8.63 -6.31
N VAL A 147 4.01 8.65 -7.51
CA VAL A 147 5.46 8.61 -7.75
C VAL A 147 6.12 9.88 -7.18
N LYS A 148 7.02 9.71 -6.22
CA LYS A 148 7.72 10.85 -5.56
C LYS A 148 9.12 11.11 -6.10
N LYS A 149 9.76 10.10 -6.69
CA LYS A 149 11.11 10.18 -7.25
C LYS A 149 11.13 9.60 -8.66
N PRO A 150 12.08 10.02 -9.52
CA PRO A 150 12.29 9.36 -10.80
C PRO A 150 12.52 7.87 -10.57
N VAL A 151 11.86 7.03 -11.37
CA VAL A 151 12.04 5.59 -11.34
C VAL A 151 12.67 5.21 -12.66
N GLU A 152 13.92 4.73 -12.62
CA GLU A 152 14.56 4.13 -13.78
C GLU A 152 13.93 2.75 -14.01
N GLY A 153 13.07 2.63 -15.03
CA GLY A 153 12.44 1.38 -15.39
C GLY A 153 11.06 1.54 -16.02
N ILE A 154 10.53 0.45 -16.55
CA ILE A 154 9.22 0.43 -17.23
C ILE A 154 8.20 -0.22 -16.31
N ALA A 155 7.01 0.37 -16.20
CA ALA A 155 5.89 -0.23 -15.50
C ALA A 155 5.49 -1.56 -16.17
N ALA A 156 5.50 -2.64 -15.39
CA ALA A 156 5.01 -3.93 -15.85
C ALA A 156 3.51 -3.86 -16.21
N GLY A 157 3.04 -4.77 -17.07
CA GLY A 157 1.63 -4.81 -17.47
C GLY A 157 0.63 -5.02 -16.34
N SER A 158 1.09 -5.35 -15.12
CA SER A 158 0.29 -5.45 -13.89
C SER A 158 0.10 -4.13 -13.13
N ILE A 159 0.79 -3.06 -13.54
CA ILE A 159 0.70 -1.72 -12.95
C ILE A 159 0.10 -0.78 -14.00
N LEU A 160 -0.91 -0.02 -13.58
CA LEU A 160 -1.55 1.01 -14.38
C LEU A 160 -1.03 2.37 -13.97
N ILE A 161 -0.70 3.21 -14.95
CA ILE A 161 -0.44 4.64 -14.75
C ILE A 161 -1.72 5.39 -15.09
N LEU A 162 -2.30 6.06 -14.09
CA LEU A 162 -3.56 6.79 -14.21
C LEU A 162 -3.30 8.29 -14.19
N LYS A 163 -3.95 9.03 -15.09
CA LYS A 163 -3.94 10.50 -15.04
C LYS A 163 -5.13 10.99 -14.22
N ILE A 164 -4.87 11.53 -13.04
CA ILE A 164 -5.90 12.00 -12.11
C ILE A 164 -6.15 13.51 -12.27
N ASN A 165 -7.43 13.92 -12.24
CA ASN A 165 -7.86 15.31 -12.25
C ASN A 165 -7.77 15.92 -10.83
N GLU A 166 -6.67 16.62 -10.55
CA GLU A 166 -6.39 17.22 -9.25
C GLU A 166 -7.36 18.34 -8.85
N ASN A 167 -8.08 18.94 -9.82
CA ASN A 167 -9.11 19.94 -9.51
C ASN A 167 -10.32 19.32 -8.81
N LYS A 168 -10.57 18.02 -9.04
CA LYS A 168 -11.70 17.27 -8.49
C LYS A 168 -11.34 16.49 -7.22
N ILE A 169 -10.13 15.93 -7.15
CA ILE A 169 -9.70 15.10 -6.02
C ILE A 169 -8.19 15.17 -5.81
N ASN A 170 -7.73 15.18 -4.57
CA ASN A 170 -6.31 15.07 -4.28
C ASN A 170 -5.80 13.63 -4.53
N LYS A 171 -4.62 13.50 -5.16
CA LYS A 171 -4.00 12.20 -5.50
C LYS A 171 -3.64 11.36 -4.28
N GLU A 172 -3.04 11.95 -3.25
CA GLU A 172 -2.67 11.24 -2.02
C GLU A 172 -3.90 10.76 -1.26
N TYR A 173 -4.92 11.62 -1.18
CA TYR A 173 -6.22 11.25 -0.62
C TYR A 173 -6.83 10.06 -1.37
N LEU A 174 -6.86 10.11 -2.70
CA LEU A 174 -7.37 9.02 -3.53
C LEU A 174 -6.55 7.73 -3.30
N ALA A 175 -5.22 7.82 -3.26
CA ALA A 175 -4.36 6.68 -2.99
C ALA A 175 -4.68 6.05 -1.63
N LEU A 176 -4.84 6.86 -0.58
CA LEU A 176 -5.23 6.38 0.75
C LEU A 176 -6.61 5.71 0.72
N CYS A 177 -7.61 6.30 0.05
CA CYS A 177 -8.93 5.68 -0.07
C CYS A 177 -8.85 4.27 -0.68
N ILE A 178 -8.08 4.10 -1.76
CA ILE A 178 -7.88 2.81 -2.41
C ILE A 178 -7.13 1.82 -1.49
N ASN A 179 -6.08 2.29 -0.80
CA ASN A 179 -5.25 1.47 0.08
C ASN A 179 -5.94 1.09 1.41
N SER A 180 -6.93 1.87 1.84
CA SER A 180 -7.69 1.67 3.09
C SER A 180 -8.69 0.51 2.98
N ILE A 181 -9.44 0.28 4.07
CA ILE A 181 -10.57 -0.66 4.08
C ILE A 181 -11.59 -0.38 2.96
N ILE A 182 -11.70 0.88 2.49
CA ILE A 182 -12.68 1.31 1.49
C ILE A 182 -12.41 0.67 0.14
N GLY A 183 -11.18 0.77 -0.37
CA GLY A 183 -10.80 0.10 -1.61
C GLY A 183 -10.72 -1.42 -1.43
N LYS A 184 -10.14 -1.88 -0.32
CA LYS A 184 -9.96 -3.32 -0.03
C LYS A 184 -11.27 -4.10 0.03
N LEU A 185 -12.32 -3.57 0.68
CA LEU A 185 -13.61 -4.26 0.73
C LEU A 185 -14.28 -4.30 -0.65
N GLN A 186 -14.26 -3.21 -1.39
CA GLN A 186 -14.82 -3.20 -2.74
C GLN A 186 -14.10 -4.17 -3.68
N LEU A 187 -12.77 -4.25 -3.57
CA LEU A 187 -11.96 -5.23 -4.29
C LEU A 187 -12.30 -6.68 -3.91
N LYS A 188 -12.46 -6.96 -2.62
CA LYS A 188 -12.85 -8.29 -2.14
C LYS A 188 -14.24 -8.69 -2.66
N ARG A 189 -15.18 -7.74 -2.71
CA ARG A 189 -16.51 -7.95 -3.29
C ARG A 189 -16.42 -8.25 -4.79
N ASP A 190 -15.70 -7.42 -5.53
CA ASP A 190 -15.65 -7.47 -6.99
C ASP A 190 -14.70 -8.56 -7.53
N GLY A 191 -13.79 -9.08 -6.71
CA GLY A 191 -12.88 -10.16 -7.08
C GLY A 191 -13.62 -11.38 -7.66
N VAL A 192 -13.06 -11.94 -8.73
CA VAL A 192 -13.59 -13.14 -9.42
C VAL A 192 -12.54 -14.24 -9.35
N GLY A 193 -12.92 -15.43 -8.87
CA GLY A 193 -12.25 -16.69 -9.22
C GLY A 193 -10.95 -17.06 -8.49
N LEU A 194 -10.64 -18.36 -8.59
CA LEU A 194 -9.62 -19.13 -7.86
C LEU A 194 -8.16 -18.61 -8.06
N ALA A 195 -7.38 -18.68 -6.97
CA ALA A 195 -5.93 -18.45 -6.83
C ALA A 195 -5.34 -17.06 -7.17
N ILE A 196 -5.79 -16.33 -8.20
CA ILE A 196 -5.22 -15.00 -8.56
C ILE A 196 -6.34 -13.96 -8.72
N THR A 197 -6.36 -12.96 -7.83
CA THR A 197 -7.30 -11.83 -7.91
C THR A 197 -6.82 -10.83 -8.97
N HIS A 198 -7.66 -10.55 -9.97
CA HIS A 198 -7.40 -9.60 -11.05
C HIS A 198 -8.43 -8.47 -11.08
N TRP A 199 -7.98 -7.23 -11.21
CA TRP A 199 -8.86 -6.07 -11.31
C TRP A 199 -9.03 -5.60 -12.75
N ARG A 200 -10.24 -5.79 -13.29
CA ARG A 200 -10.56 -5.36 -14.66
C ARG A 200 -10.70 -3.83 -14.74
N PRO A 201 -10.35 -3.19 -15.87
CA PRO A 201 -10.52 -1.75 -16.04
C PRO A 201 -11.94 -1.25 -15.76
N GLU A 202 -12.97 -2.03 -16.08
CA GLU A 202 -14.38 -1.69 -15.80
C GLU A 202 -14.67 -1.66 -14.31
N GLN A 203 -14.09 -2.59 -13.54
CA GLN A 203 -14.22 -2.65 -12.09
C GLN A 203 -13.47 -1.48 -11.45
N ILE A 204 -12.26 -1.18 -11.94
CA ILE A 204 -11.51 0.01 -11.52
C ILE A 204 -12.41 1.23 -11.71
N LYS A 205 -12.90 1.49 -12.92
CA LYS A 205 -13.78 2.63 -13.24
C LYS A 205 -15.00 2.76 -12.33
N ASN A 206 -15.53 1.64 -11.83
CA ASN A 206 -16.72 1.61 -10.99
C ASN A 206 -16.43 1.70 -9.48
N LEU A 207 -15.16 1.65 -9.06
CA LEU A 207 -14.76 1.83 -7.67
C LEU A 207 -15.39 3.11 -7.10
N GLN A 208 -16.05 2.94 -5.97
CA GLN A 208 -16.73 4.00 -5.25
C GLN A 208 -15.74 4.68 -4.30
N VAL A 209 -15.57 5.98 -4.49
CA VAL A 209 -14.66 6.82 -3.72
C VAL A 209 -15.49 7.88 -2.98
N PRO A 210 -15.37 7.97 -1.65
CA PRO A 210 -16.04 9.02 -0.89
C PRO A 210 -15.38 10.37 -1.16
N ILE A 211 -16.19 11.41 -1.28
CA ILE A 211 -15.75 12.79 -1.50
C ILE A 211 -15.89 13.56 -0.18
N LEU A 212 -14.74 13.78 0.47
CA LEU A 212 -14.64 14.70 1.61
C LEU A 212 -14.33 16.13 1.16
N TYR A 213 -14.55 17.10 2.04
CA TYR A 213 -14.21 18.50 1.79
C TYR A 213 -12.72 18.68 1.47
N LYS A 214 -12.39 19.61 0.57
CA LYS A 214 -11.00 19.85 0.12
C LYS A 214 -10.03 20.06 1.27
N LYS A 215 -10.42 20.78 2.32
CA LYS A 215 -9.60 21.01 3.52
C LYS A 215 -9.19 19.69 4.20
N VAL A 216 -10.13 18.75 4.33
CA VAL A 216 -9.87 17.43 4.93
C VAL A 216 -8.98 16.59 4.02
N GLN A 217 -9.21 16.63 2.71
CA GLN A 217 -8.33 15.96 1.75
C GLN A 217 -6.89 16.47 1.87
N GLN A 218 -6.69 17.79 1.97
CA GLN A 218 -5.37 18.41 2.13
C GLN A 218 -4.68 18.03 3.44
N GLU A 219 -5.42 17.96 4.54
CA GLU A 219 -4.90 17.53 5.84
C GLU A 219 -4.39 16.09 5.78
N ILE A 220 -5.18 15.19 5.21
CA ILE A 220 -4.81 13.79 4.96
C ILE A 220 -3.56 13.71 4.07
N SER A 221 -3.53 14.47 2.97
CA SER A 221 -2.40 14.48 2.05
C SER A 221 -1.12 14.95 2.72
N SER A 222 -1.19 15.98 3.56
CA SER A 222 -0.02 16.49 4.29
C SER A 222 0.57 15.43 5.23
N LEU A 223 -0.27 14.67 5.93
CA LEU A 223 0.19 13.58 6.80
C LEU A 223 0.87 12.46 5.99
N ILE A 224 0.31 12.10 4.83
CA ILE A 224 0.88 11.08 3.93
C ILE A 224 2.22 11.54 3.36
N GLU A 225 2.32 12.78 2.91
CA GLU A 225 3.56 13.36 2.39
C GLU A 225 4.65 13.38 3.46
N GLN A 226 4.33 13.86 4.67
CA GLN A 226 5.26 13.84 5.80
C GLN A 226 5.69 12.41 6.16
N SER A 227 4.78 11.43 6.09
CA SER A 227 5.11 10.02 6.29
C SER A 227 6.11 9.52 5.27
N HIS A 228 5.88 9.79 3.98
CA HIS A 228 6.76 9.39 2.89
C HIS A 228 8.14 10.05 2.97
N GLU A 229 8.20 11.35 3.27
CA GLU A 229 9.46 12.07 3.48
C GLU A 229 10.25 11.50 4.66
N THR A 230 9.57 11.23 5.78
CA THR A 230 10.21 10.66 6.97
C THR A 230 10.78 9.27 6.67
N LYS A 231 10.02 8.44 5.95
CA LYS A 231 10.46 7.11 5.51
C LYS A 231 11.63 7.19 4.53
N GLN A 232 11.65 8.19 3.67
CA GLN A 232 12.76 8.42 2.75
C GLN A 232 14.04 8.80 3.51
N ARG A 233 13.96 9.74 4.45
CA ARG A 233 15.12 10.12 5.29
C ARG A 233 15.67 8.93 6.08
N ALA A 234 14.79 8.06 6.58
CA ALA A 234 15.21 6.83 7.26
C ALA A 234 16.03 5.92 6.34
N ARG A 235 15.61 5.76 5.07
CA ARG A 235 16.35 4.99 4.06
C ARG A 235 17.69 5.63 3.74
N GLU A 236 17.75 6.94 3.62
CA GLU A 236 19.01 7.66 3.36
C GLU A 236 20.01 7.45 4.50
N LEU A 237 19.58 7.56 5.76
CA LEU A 237 20.41 7.25 6.92
C LEU A 237 20.85 5.77 6.96
N TRP A 238 19.95 4.86 6.59
CA TRP A 238 20.27 3.43 6.54
C TRP A 238 21.35 3.13 5.49
N GLU A 239 21.22 3.68 4.29
CA GLU A 239 22.22 3.54 3.21
C GLU A 239 23.55 4.20 3.60
N GLU A 240 23.53 5.35 4.27
CA GLU A 240 24.75 5.97 4.80
C GLU A 240 25.43 5.07 5.84
N THR A 241 24.65 4.52 6.77
CA THR A 241 25.13 3.62 7.82
C THR A 241 25.77 2.37 7.21
N LYS A 242 25.07 1.75 6.25
CA LYS A 242 25.55 0.60 5.49
C LYS A 242 26.88 0.91 4.80
N ARG A 243 26.97 2.02 4.06
CA ARG A 243 28.20 2.43 3.38
C ARG A 243 29.38 2.67 4.34
N LYS A 244 29.13 3.24 5.53
CA LYS A 244 30.17 3.45 6.54
C LYS A 244 30.72 2.11 7.06
N VAL A 245 29.83 1.16 7.36
CA VAL A 245 30.22 -0.19 7.79
C VAL A 245 30.98 -0.91 6.69
N GLU A 246 30.49 -0.91 5.45
CA GLU A 246 31.16 -1.56 4.32
C GLU A 246 32.58 -1.03 4.11
N LYS A 247 32.77 0.29 4.14
CA LYS A 247 34.10 0.92 4.04
C LYS A 247 35.02 0.57 5.22
N ALA A 248 34.49 0.50 6.43
CA ALA A 248 35.27 0.13 7.60
C ALA A 248 35.77 -1.32 7.49
N ILE A 249 34.90 -2.24 7.06
CA ILE A 249 35.26 -3.64 6.80
C ILE A 249 36.34 -3.73 5.71
N GLU A 250 36.16 -3.02 4.58
CA GLU A 250 37.12 -3.06 3.47
C GLU A 250 38.51 -2.55 3.87
N ASN A 251 38.57 -1.50 4.71
CA ASN A 251 39.83 -0.96 5.21
C ASN A 251 40.54 -1.92 6.17
N GLU A 252 39.81 -2.70 6.96
CA GLU A 252 40.40 -3.71 7.85
C GLU A 252 40.86 -4.95 7.09
N ILE A 253 40.19 -5.35 6.00
CA ILE A 253 40.63 -6.47 5.13
C ILE A 253 41.90 -6.12 4.32
N ARG A 254 42.11 -4.84 4.02
CA ARG A 254 43.28 -4.36 3.24
C ARG A 254 44.54 -4.12 4.09
N LYS A 255 44.45 -4.20 5.42
CA LYS A 255 45.59 -4.15 6.34
C LYS A 255 46.22 -5.53 6.48
#